data_AF-A0A834FN85-F1
#
_entry.id   AF-A0A834FN85-F1
#
_cell.length_a   1.000
_cell.length_b   1.000
_cell.length_c   1.000
_cell.angle_alpha   90.00
_cell.angle_beta   90.00
_cell.angle_gamma   90.00
#
_symmetry.space_group_name_H-M   'P 1'
#
loop_
_entity.id
_entity.type
_entity.pdbx_description
1 polymer ?
#
loop_
_entity_poly.entity_id
_entity_poly.type
_entity_poly.pdbx_seq_one_letter_code
_entity_poly.pdbx_strand_id
1 'polypeptide(L)'
;MVHFRNVVSGQPHANWWDNGNNQVAFGRGNRGFIVFNNDDWALDVTLNTGLPGGTYCDVISGNKDGGSCTGKQITVGGDGRAHFYISNSEEDPFIAIHAESKL
;
A
#
# COMPACT_ATOMS: atom_id res chain seq x y z
N MET A 1 5.30 -9.89 3.64
CA MET A 1 4.11 -9.79 4.52
C MET A 1 4.29 -10.16 6.00
N VAL A 2 5.12 -11.14 6.38
CA VAL A 2 5.39 -11.42 7.81
C VAL A 2 5.96 -10.18 8.52
N HIS A 3 6.95 -9.54 7.91
CA HIS A 3 7.53 -8.30 8.42
C HIS A 3 6.52 -7.15 8.52
N PHE A 4 5.66 -6.96 7.50
CA PHE A 4 4.54 -6.00 7.56
C PHE A 4 3.71 -6.17 8.85
N ARG A 5 3.33 -7.41 9.20
CA ARG A 5 2.55 -7.68 10.43
C ARG A 5 3.28 -7.22 11.69
N ASN A 6 4.60 -7.41 11.76
CA ASN A 6 5.41 -6.96 12.89
C ASN A 6 5.45 -5.42 12.96
N VAL A 7 5.67 -4.75 11.82
CA VAL A 7 5.74 -3.29 11.72
C VAL A 7 4.44 -2.62 12.15
N VAL A 8 3.29 -3.23 11.84
CA VAL A 8 1.96 -2.67 12.16
C VAL A 8 1.34 -3.22 13.45
N SER A 9 2.12 -3.95 14.25
CA SER A 9 1.63 -4.55 15.50
C SER A 9 1.01 -3.49 16.43
N GLY A 10 -0.13 -3.83 17.04
CA GLY A 10 -0.89 -2.93 17.93
C GLY A 10 -1.68 -1.81 17.24
N GLN A 11 -1.50 -1.59 15.93
CA GLN A 11 -2.26 -0.54 15.23
C GLN A 11 -3.70 -0.98 14.92
N PRO A 12 -4.69 -0.08 15.04
CA PRO A 12 -6.08 -0.39 14.73
C PRO A 12 -6.27 -0.66 13.24
N HIS A 13 -7.33 -1.37 12.89
CA HIS A 13 -7.84 -1.36 11.52
C HIS A 13 -8.41 0.02 11.21
N ALA A 14 -8.03 0.62 10.08
CA ALA A 14 -8.39 1.99 9.73
C ALA A 14 -8.48 2.15 8.21
N ASN A 15 -9.02 3.29 7.74
CA ASN A 15 -9.01 3.69 6.33
C ASN A 15 -9.49 2.59 5.36
N TRP A 16 -10.56 1.89 5.74
CA TRP A 16 -11.22 0.95 4.85
C TRP A 16 -11.75 1.68 3.62
N TRP A 17 -11.55 1.07 2.46
CA TRP A 17 -12.12 1.49 1.20
C TRP A 17 -12.45 0.24 0.38
N ASP A 18 -13.55 0.29 -0.35
CA ASP A 18 -13.91 -0.70 -1.36
C ASP A 18 -14.63 -0.01 -2.53
N ASN A 19 -14.69 -0.68 -3.67
CA ASN A 19 -15.42 -0.22 -4.85
C ASN A 19 -16.83 -0.84 -4.97
N GLY A 20 -17.32 -1.53 -3.94
CA GLY A 20 -18.54 -2.33 -3.98
C GLY A 20 -18.40 -3.70 -4.67
N ASN A 21 -17.19 -4.09 -5.08
CA ASN A 21 -16.86 -5.39 -5.67
C ASN A 21 -15.55 -5.95 -5.07
N ASN A 22 -14.54 -6.31 -5.87
CA ASN A 22 -13.33 -7.00 -5.41
C ASN A 22 -12.07 -6.13 -5.39
N GLN A 23 -12.22 -4.80 -5.42
CA GLN A 23 -11.13 -3.88 -5.08
C GLN A 23 -11.33 -3.37 -3.66
N VAL A 24 -10.35 -3.62 -2.81
CA VAL A 24 -10.41 -3.26 -1.39
C VAL A 24 -9.07 -2.74 -0.91
N ALA A 25 -9.10 -1.84 0.06
CA ALA A 25 -7.92 -1.31 0.71
C ALA A 25 -8.17 -1.05 2.19
N PHE A 26 -7.13 -1.17 3.00
CA PHE A 26 -7.20 -0.76 4.39
C PHE A 26 -5.83 -0.42 4.97
N GLY A 27 -5.86 0.41 6.00
CA GLY A 27 -4.73 0.79 6.81
C GLY A 27 -4.65 0.05 8.14
N ARG A 28 -3.46 0.07 8.72
CA ARG A 28 -3.17 -0.31 10.09
C ARG A 28 -2.61 0.91 10.82
N GLY A 29 -3.53 1.69 11.39
CA GLY A 29 -3.24 3.01 11.98
C GLY A 29 -2.45 3.88 11.00
N ASN A 30 -1.31 4.39 11.45
CA ASN A 30 -0.39 5.18 10.63
C ASN A 30 0.91 4.44 10.27
N ARG A 31 0.92 3.10 10.33
CA ARG A 31 2.15 2.29 10.14
C ARG A 31 2.13 1.36 8.94
N GLY A 32 0.98 1.06 8.35
CA GLY A 32 0.93 0.33 7.09
C GLY A 32 -0.39 0.48 6.36
N PHE A 33 -0.35 0.25 5.06
CA PHE A 33 -1.49 0.31 4.16
C PHE A 33 -1.35 -0.80 3.11
N ILE A 34 -2.46 -1.43 2.76
CA ILE A 34 -2.52 -2.49 1.76
C ILE A 34 -3.72 -2.29 0.85
N VAL A 35 -3.54 -2.57 -0.44
CA VAL A 35 -4.54 -2.41 -1.50
C VAL A 35 -4.56 -3.70 -2.32
N PHE A 36 -5.75 -4.20 -2.62
CA PHE A 36 -5.98 -5.41 -3.41
C PHE A 36 -6.85 -5.08 -4.62
N ASN A 37 -6.53 -5.69 -5.75
CA ASN A 37 -7.37 -5.70 -6.94
C ASN A 37 -7.64 -7.15 -7.35
N ASN A 38 -8.86 -7.62 -7.11
CA ASN A 38 -9.30 -8.94 -7.58
C ASN A 38 -10.52 -8.81 -8.52
N ASP A 39 -10.68 -7.63 -9.14
CA ASP A 39 -11.62 -7.42 -10.23
C ASP A 39 -10.94 -7.66 -11.59
N ASP A 40 -11.73 -7.85 -12.64
CA ASP A 40 -11.25 -8.10 -14.00
C ASP A 40 -10.81 -6.81 -14.75
N TRP A 41 -10.61 -5.69 -14.02
CA TRP A 41 -10.15 -4.41 -14.55
C TRP A 41 -9.15 -3.73 -13.60
N ALA A 42 -8.41 -2.74 -14.12
CA ALA A 42 -7.40 -2.04 -13.33
C ALA A 42 -8.01 -1.22 -12.18
N LEU A 43 -7.35 -1.26 -11.03
CA LEU A 43 -7.55 -0.30 -9.95
C LEU A 43 -6.72 0.95 -10.27
N ASP A 44 -7.35 2.12 -10.32
CA ASP A 44 -6.70 3.42 -10.56
C ASP A 44 -7.38 4.48 -9.68
N VAL A 45 -6.86 4.69 -8.46
CA VAL A 45 -7.52 5.54 -7.46
C VAL A 45 -6.54 6.14 -6.46
N THR A 46 -6.86 7.35 -5.98
CA THR A 46 -6.16 8.01 -4.88
C THR A 46 -6.84 7.73 -3.55
N LEU A 47 -6.17 7.02 -2.65
CA LEU A 47 -6.71 6.57 -1.37
C LEU A 47 -6.07 7.27 -0.18
N ASN A 48 -6.82 7.45 0.91
CA ASN A 48 -6.27 7.90 2.17
C ASN A 48 -5.55 6.73 2.86
N THR A 49 -4.23 6.79 2.94
CA THR A 49 -3.43 5.71 3.54
C THR A 49 -3.35 5.83 5.06
N GLY A 50 -3.45 7.05 5.59
CA GLY A 50 -3.12 7.38 6.98
C GLY A 50 -1.62 7.38 7.29
N LEU A 51 -0.76 7.14 6.30
CA LEU A 51 0.69 7.17 6.46
C LEU A 51 1.24 8.61 6.38
N PRO A 52 2.36 8.90 7.05
CA PRO A 52 3.07 10.16 6.85
C PRO A 52 3.56 10.33 5.41
N GLY A 53 3.56 11.56 4.90
CA GLY A 53 4.07 11.86 3.56
C GLY A 53 5.51 11.39 3.31
N GLY A 54 5.77 10.93 2.10
CA GLY A 54 7.07 10.41 1.64
C GLY A 54 6.93 9.26 0.65
N THR A 55 8.06 8.72 0.22
CA THR A 55 8.12 7.60 -0.74
C THR A 55 8.27 6.28 -0.01
N TYR A 56 7.48 5.29 -0.39
CA TYR A 56 7.46 3.96 0.21
C TYR A 56 7.71 2.90 -0.86
N CYS A 57 8.48 1.88 -0.51
CA CYS A 57 8.64 0.69 -1.34
C CYS A 57 7.46 -0.24 -1.14
N ASP A 58 6.88 -0.70 -2.25
CA ASP A 58 5.95 -1.82 -2.25
C ASP A 58 6.72 -3.11 -1.93
N VAL A 59 6.34 -3.77 -0.83
CA VAL A 59 7.00 -4.99 -0.34
C VAL A 59 6.47 -6.27 -0.99
N ILE A 60 5.57 -6.14 -1.97
CA ILE A 60 5.05 -7.25 -2.78
C ILE A 60 5.87 -7.37 -4.06
N SER A 61 5.92 -6.30 -4.87
CA SER A 61 6.71 -6.29 -6.11
C SER A 61 8.23 -6.15 -5.89
N GLY A 62 8.68 -5.87 -4.67
CA GLY A 62 10.10 -5.71 -4.37
C GLY A 62 10.40 -5.48 -2.89
N ASN A 63 11.56 -4.88 -2.63
CA ASN A 63 12.03 -4.56 -1.28
C ASN A 63 12.65 -3.16 -1.23
N LYS A 64 12.79 -2.62 -0.02
CA LYS A 64 13.70 -1.50 0.25
C LYS A 64 15.13 -2.06 0.35
N ASP A 65 16.02 -1.58 -0.52
CA ASP A 65 17.44 -1.91 -0.48
C ASP A 65 18.27 -0.63 -0.34
N GLY A 66 18.78 -0.40 0.87
CA GLY A 66 19.42 0.87 1.23
C GLY A 66 18.47 2.07 1.04
N GLY A 67 18.80 2.93 0.08
CA GLY A 67 18.06 4.16 -0.23
C GLY A 67 17.14 4.06 -1.45
N SER A 68 16.88 2.85 -1.99
CA SER A 68 16.03 2.65 -3.16
C SER A 68 15.04 1.50 -2.98
N CYS A 69 14.04 1.47 -3.86
CA CYS A 69 13.09 0.36 -3.97
C CYS A 69 13.44 -0.48 -5.19
N THR A 70 13.47 -1.80 -5.04
CA THR A 70 13.69 -2.72 -6.17
C THR A 70 12.42 -2.95 -6.99
N GLY A 71 11.26 -2.65 -6.41
CA GLY A 71 9.94 -2.78 -7.03
C GLY A 71 9.24 -1.43 -7.20
N LYS A 72 7.91 -1.44 -7.12
CA LYS A 72 7.10 -0.22 -7.23
C LYS A 72 7.37 0.73 -6.06
N GLN A 73 7.21 2.03 -6.36
CA GLN A 73 7.28 3.11 -5.39
C GLN A 73 5.92 3.78 -5.26
N ILE A 74 5.50 4.02 -4.02
CA ILE A 74 4.26 4.72 -3.70
C ILE A 74 4.61 6.03 -3.01
N THR A 75 4.19 7.14 -3.61
CA THR A 75 4.36 8.47 -3.02
C THR A 75 3.11 8.84 -2.23
N VAL A 76 3.28 9.01 -0.92
CA VAL A 76 2.24 9.52 -0.03
C VAL A 76 2.41 11.03 0.10
N GLY A 77 1.34 11.77 -0.18
CA GLY A 77 1.27 13.22 -0.01
C GLY A 77 1.29 13.65 1.46
N GLY A 78 1.48 14.95 1.71
CA GLY A 78 1.44 15.52 3.06
C GLY A 78 0.07 15.40 3.75
N ASP A 79 -0.98 15.15 2.96
CA ASP A 79 -2.35 14.88 3.41
C ASP A 79 -2.60 13.38 3.69
N GLY A 80 -1.58 12.53 3.58
CA GLY A 80 -1.67 11.08 3.80
C GLY A 80 -2.30 10.31 2.65
N ARG A 81 -2.59 10.95 1.51
CA ARG A 81 -3.16 10.28 0.34
C ARG A 81 -2.08 9.79 -0.61
N ALA A 82 -2.33 8.68 -1.29
CA ALA A 82 -1.45 8.15 -2.33
C ALA A 82 -2.27 7.62 -3.50
N HIS A 83 -1.72 7.77 -4.70
CA HIS A 83 -2.26 7.17 -5.93
C HIS A 83 -1.80 5.72 -6.05
N PHE A 84 -2.72 4.83 -6.42
CA PHE A 84 -2.45 3.44 -6.68
C PHE A 84 -2.96 3.07 -8.07
N TYR A 85 -2.09 2.44 -8.85
CA TYR A 85 -2.43 1.78 -10.10
C TYR A 85 -2.03 0.30 -10.03
N ILE A 86 -3.00 -0.59 -10.16
CA ILE A 86 -2.81 -2.05 -10.12
C ILE A 86 -3.59 -2.66 -11.29
N SER A 87 -2.90 -3.11 -12.33
CA SER A 87 -3.56 -3.86 -13.41
C SER A 87 -4.04 -5.21 -12.89
N ASN A 88 -5.19 -5.69 -13.37
CA ASN A 88 -5.67 -7.04 -13.07
C ASN A 88 -4.81 -8.15 -13.71
N SER A 89 -3.84 -7.77 -14.55
CA SER A 89 -2.88 -8.67 -15.20
C SER A 89 -1.50 -8.69 -14.53
N GLU A 90 -1.33 -8.05 -13.37
CA GLU A 90 -0.07 -8.11 -12.63
C GLU A 90 0.15 -9.49 -12.00
N GLU A 91 1.40 -9.89 -11.82
CA GLU A 91 1.76 -11.16 -11.15
C GLU A 91 1.13 -11.23 -9.76
N ASP A 92 1.24 -10.14 -9.01
CA ASP A 92 0.61 -9.94 -7.71
C ASP A 92 -0.27 -8.68 -7.76
N PRO A 93 -1.60 -8.81 -7.95
CA PRO A 93 -2.49 -7.66 -8.09
C PRO A 93 -2.86 -7.05 -6.72
N PHE A 94 -1.84 -6.79 -5.89
CA PHE A 94 -1.97 -6.12 -4.61
C PHE A 94 -0.66 -5.42 -4.22
N ILE A 95 -0.75 -4.32 -3.49
CA ILE A 95 0.39 -3.49 -3.06
C ILE A 95 0.35 -3.36 -1.55
N ALA A 96 1.52 -3.47 -0.90
CA ALA A 96 1.65 -3.26 0.54
C ALA A 96 2.82 -2.33 0.86
N ILE A 97 2.55 -1.28 1.65
CA ILE A 97 3.55 -0.32 2.11
C ILE A 97 3.47 -0.16 3.63
N HIS A 98 4.60 0.07 4.29
CA HIS A 98 4.66 0.23 5.75
C HIS A 98 5.76 1.18 6.21
N ALA A 99 5.72 1.58 7.48
CA ALA A 99 6.64 2.58 8.04
C ALA A 99 8.13 2.26 7.78
N GLU A 100 8.53 0.99 7.88
CA GLU A 100 9.91 0.56 7.61
C GLU A 100 10.25 0.36 6.11
N SER A 101 9.28 0.44 5.20
CA SER A 101 9.52 0.46 3.75
C SER A 101 9.61 1.88 3.18
N LYS A 102 9.42 2.91 4.02
CA LYS A 102 9.64 4.31 3.66
C LYS A 102 11.11 4.57 3.35
N LEU A 103 11.43 5.28 2.28
CA LEU A 103 12.78 5.77 1.98
C LEU A 103 13.22 6.86 2.96
#